data_AF-A0A966KRQ0-F1
#
_entry.id   AF-A0A966KRQ0-F1
#
_cell.length_a   1.000
_cell.length_b   1.000
_cell.length_c   1.000
_cell.angle_alpha   90.00
_cell.angle_beta   90.00
_cell.angle_gamma   90.00
#
_symmetry.space_group_name_H-M   'P 1'
#
loop_
_entity.id
_entity.type
_entity.pdbx_description
1 polymer ?
#
loop_
_entity_poly.entity_id
_entity_poly.type
_entity_poly.pdbx_seq_one_letter_code
_entity_poly.pdbx_strand_id
1 'polypeptide(L)'
;MKGRRPMSRRTLILASSLLVVVSILVAACGGGKKQSTAETTTSTTVVLPTWPLTGSPSADAPTSGAHPAIVVKMDNSPDARPQTGIERADVVYELLVEGITRFALVFHSQLPEPVWSVTSPRRCSRGRVATPASPLRSRPPRPRVF
;
A
#
# COMPACT_ATOMS: atom_id res chain seq x y z
N MET A 1 -54.02 -18.51 26.64
CA MET A 1 -53.17 -19.56 27.23
C MET A 1 -52.87 -20.61 26.15
N LYS A 2 -51.67 -20.62 25.54
CA LYS A 2 -51.35 -21.52 24.42
C LYS A 2 -50.75 -22.82 24.97
N GLY A 3 -51.50 -23.92 24.89
CA GLY A 3 -51.07 -25.23 25.38
C GLY A 3 -49.86 -25.75 24.63
N ARG A 4 -48.78 -26.08 25.36
CA ARG A 4 -47.60 -26.77 24.82
C ARG A 4 -47.99 -28.23 24.56
N ARG A 5 -47.95 -28.66 23.30
CA ARG A 5 -48.15 -30.07 22.95
C ARG A 5 -46.96 -30.90 23.49
N PRO A 6 -47.18 -32.04 24.15
CA PRO A 6 -46.09 -32.86 24.66
C PRO A 6 -45.30 -33.44 23.49
N MET A 7 -43.99 -33.20 23.46
CA MET A 7 -43.12 -33.68 22.38
C MET A 7 -43.01 -35.21 22.43
N SER A 8 -43.14 -35.87 21.27
CA SER A 8 -43.06 -37.33 21.19
C SER A 8 -41.66 -37.82 21.57
N ARG A 9 -41.55 -39.02 22.16
CA ARG A 9 -40.26 -39.61 22.56
C ARG A 9 -39.26 -39.68 21.40
N ARG A 10 -39.73 -39.87 20.16
CA ARG A 10 -38.91 -39.86 18.94
C ARG A 10 -38.35 -38.46 18.64
N THR A 11 -39.15 -37.42 18.83
CA THR A 11 -38.72 -36.02 18.67
C THR A 11 -37.71 -35.61 19.74
N LEU A 12 -37.85 -36.14 20.96
CA LEU A 12 -36.87 -35.96 22.03
C LEU A 12 -35.53 -36.65 21.73
N ILE A 13 -35.54 -37.87 21.18
CA ILE A 13 -34.33 -38.62 20.80
C ILE A 13 -33.61 -37.96 19.60
N LEU A 14 -34.37 -37.46 18.62
CA LEU A 14 -33.79 -36.74 17.48
C LEU A 14 -33.23 -35.37 17.90
N ALA A 15 -33.90 -34.67 18.81
CA ALA A 15 -33.40 -33.40 19.34
C ALA A 15 -32.15 -33.60 20.20
N SER A 16 -32.07 -34.66 21.02
CA SER A 16 -30.88 -34.92 21.84
C SER A 16 -29.68 -35.35 21.01
N SER A 17 -29.87 -36.19 19.99
CA SER A 17 -28.79 -36.57 19.06
C SER A 17 -28.27 -35.38 18.27
N LEU A 18 -29.14 -34.49 17.79
CA LEU A 18 -28.73 -33.25 17.12
C LEU A 18 -27.94 -32.34 18.06
N LEU A 19 -28.33 -32.24 19.33
CA LEU A 19 -27.67 -31.40 20.34
C LEU A 19 -26.27 -31.94 20.72
N VAL A 20 -26.09 -33.26 20.75
CA VAL A 20 -24.78 -33.90 20.96
C VAL A 20 -23.84 -33.65 19.78
N VAL A 21 -24.32 -33.76 18.54
CA VAL A 21 -23.50 -33.51 17.33
C VAL A 21 -23.04 -32.04 17.27
N VAL A 22 -23.92 -31.09 17.62
CA VAL A 22 -23.56 -29.66 17.68
C VAL A 22 -22.50 -29.38 18.75
N SER A 23 -22.58 -30.01 19.93
CA SER A 23 -21.55 -29.86 20.97
C SER A 23 -20.18 -30.40 20.55
N ILE A 24 -20.13 -31.48 19.77
CA ILE A 24 -18.87 -32.04 19.27
C ILE A 24 -18.22 -31.09 18.22
N LEU A 25 -19.02 -30.45 17.37
CA LEU A 25 -18.53 -29.48 16.38
C LEU A 25 -17.96 -28.21 17.02
N VAL A 26 -18.50 -27.76 18.17
CA VAL A 26 -17.99 -26.56 18.88
C VAL A 26 -16.67 -26.83 19.62
N ALA A 27 -16.46 -28.05 20.14
CA ALA A 27 -15.22 -28.41 20.83
C ALA A 27 -13.98 -28.48 19.90
N ALA A 28 -14.18 -28.66 18.59
CA ALA A 28 -13.10 -28.75 17.61
C ALA A 28 -12.46 -27.40 17.23
N CYS A 29 -13.02 -26.27 17.68
CA CYS A 29 -12.43 -24.94 17.48
C CYS A 29 -11.60 -24.45 18.70
N GLY A 30 -11.41 -25.30 19.71
CA GLY A 30 -10.57 -25.02 20.88
C GLY A 30 -9.13 -25.46 20.67
N GLY A 31 -8.33 -24.62 19.99
CA GLY A 31 -6.90 -24.83 19.81
C GLY A 31 -6.18 -25.03 21.15
N GLY A 32 -5.55 -26.20 21.31
CA GLY A 32 -4.80 -26.57 22.50
C GLY A 32 -3.65 -25.58 22.76
N LYS A 33 -3.64 -24.99 23.95
CA LYS A 33 -2.47 -24.26 24.45
C LYS A 33 -1.36 -25.28 24.73
N LYS A 34 -0.36 -25.33 23.85
CA LYS A 34 0.93 -25.92 24.21
C LYS A 34 1.56 -25.04 25.29
N GLN A 35 1.80 -25.67 26.43
CA GLN A 35 2.58 -25.15 27.54
C GLN A 35 4.00 -24.90 27.04
N SER A 36 4.31 -23.64 26.74
CA SER A 36 5.68 -23.21 26.46
C SER A 36 6.38 -23.04 27.80
N THR A 37 7.22 -24.00 28.14
CA THR A 37 8.32 -23.85 29.09
C THR A 37 9.02 -22.53 28.79
N ALA A 38 9.10 -21.64 29.78
CA ALA A 38 9.91 -20.44 29.69
C ALA A 38 11.38 -20.85 29.83
N GLU A 39 12.03 -21.12 28.70
CA GLU A 39 13.49 -21.06 28.62
C GLU A 39 13.89 -19.58 28.58
N THR A 40 14.63 -19.15 29.59
CA THR A 40 15.38 -17.89 29.57
C THR A 40 16.44 -17.99 28.49
N THR A 41 16.07 -17.68 27.25
CA THR A 41 17.00 -17.45 26.16
C THR A 41 17.40 -15.98 26.21
N THR A 42 18.68 -15.71 26.48
CA THR A 42 19.30 -14.40 26.26
C THR A 42 19.09 -14.04 24.78
N SER A 43 18.10 -13.20 24.49
CA SER A 43 17.85 -12.69 23.15
C SER A 43 18.99 -11.75 22.77
N THR A 44 19.98 -12.27 22.06
CA THR A 44 20.87 -11.42 21.27
C THR A 44 20.00 -10.81 20.18
N THR A 45 19.62 -9.55 20.34
CA THR A 45 18.89 -8.79 19.32
C THR A 45 19.80 -8.64 18.11
N VAL A 46 19.63 -9.51 17.12
CA VAL A 46 20.22 -9.33 15.80
C VAL A 46 19.55 -8.11 15.18
N VAL A 47 20.26 -6.98 15.16
CA VAL A 47 19.80 -5.77 14.48
C VAL A 47 19.88 -6.05 12.98
N LEU A 48 18.75 -6.41 12.38
CA LEU A 48 18.64 -6.50 10.94
C LEU A 48 18.77 -5.09 10.35
N PRO A 49 19.48 -4.94 9.22
CA PRO A 49 19.46 -3.69 8.47
C PRO A 49 18.05 -3.41 7.95
N THR A 50 17.83 -2.15 7.62
CA THR A 50 16.50 -1.60 7.38
C THR A 50 16.48 -0.82 6.08
N TRP A 51 15.36 -0.89 5.34
CA TRP A 51 15.15 -0.07 4.15
C TRP A 51 15.04 1.42 4.50
N PRO A 52 15.83 2.32 3.86
CA PRO A 52 15.86 3.74 4.20
C PRO A 52 14.53 4.49 4.06
N LEU A 53 13.66 4.11 3.12
CA LEU A 53 12.40 4.82 2.84
C LEU A 53 11.21 4.27 3.63
N THR A 54 11.21 2.98 3.97
CA THR A 54 10.08 2.30 4.61
C THR A 54 10.31 1.96 6.07
N GLY A 55 11.57 1.91 6.52
CA GLY A 55 11.89 1.45 7.87
C GLY A 55 11.62 -0.04 8.09
N SER A 56 11.33 -0.82 7.03
CA SER A 56 11.09 -2.26 7.14
C SER A 56 12.40 -3.05 7.17
N PRO A 57 12.45 -4.17 7.93
CA PRO A 57 13.65 -4.99 8.02
C PRO A 57 13.97 -5.59 6.65
N SER A 58 15.24 -5.49 6.26
CA SER A 58 15.74 -6.10 5.04
C SER A 58 16.41 -7.43 5.35
N ALA A 59 15.92 -8.51 4.73
CA ALA A 59 16.54 -9.82 4.84
C ALA A 59 17.94 -9.87 4.18
N ASP A 60 18.19 -8.99 3.20
CA ASP A 60 19.40 -8.99 2.36
C ASP A 60 20.43 -7.96 2.85
N ALA A 61 21.08 -8.32 3.95
CA ALA A 61 21.75 -7.41 4.87
C ALA A 61 22.98 -6.59 4.41
N PRO A 62 23.55 -6.71 3.19
CA PRO A 62 24.53 -5.72 2.72
C PRO A 62 24.11 -4.90 1.49
N THR A 63 23.05 -5.29 0.77
CA THR A 63 22.69 -4.66 -0.52
C THR A 63 21.42 -3.82 -0.45
N SER A 64 20.61 -4.01 0.60
CA SER A 64 19.37 -3.28 0.79
C SER A 64 19.63 -1.77 0.96
N GLY A 65 19.20 -1.00 -0.04
CA GLY A 65 19.40 0.43 -0.10
C GLY A 65 20.71 0.90 -0.74
N ALA A 66 21.50 0.00 -1.33
CA ALA A 66 22.73 0.38 -2.05
C ALA A 66 22.45 0.96 -3.46
N HIS A 67 21.26 0.74 -4.00
CA HIS A 67 20.87 1.24 -5.32
C HIS A 67 20.01 2.51 -5.20
N PRO A 68 20.00 3.38 -6.23
CA PRO A 68 19.17 4.58 -6.20
C PRO A 68 17.67 4.22 -6.14
N ALA A 69 16.89 5.13 -5.54
CA ALA A 69 15.44 5.10 -5.66
C ALA A 69 15.02 5.51 -7.07
N ILE A 70 14.01 4.84 -7.61
CA ILE A 70 13.45 5.09 -8.94
C ILE A 70 12.14 5.83 -8.76
N VAL A 71 11.98 6.96 -9.45
CA VAL A 71 10.73 7.72 -9.46
C VAL A 71 10.02 7.54 -10.78
N VAL A 72 8.81 6.98 -10.74
CA VAL A 72 7.94 6.82 -11.91
C VAL A 72 6.78 7.77 -11.80
N LYS A 73 6.54 8.51 -12.88
CA LYS A 73 5.37 9.40 -12.98
C LYS A 73 4.22 8.67 -13.66
N MET A 74 3.09 8.59 -12.97
CA MET A 74 1.88 7.88 -13.43
C MET A 74 0.72 8.85 -13.62
N ASP A 75 -0.08 8.61 -14.66
CA ASP A 75 -1.28 9.40 -14.96
C ASP A 75 -2.48 8.97 -14.11
N ASN A 76 -3.29 9.92 -13.64
CA ASN A 76 -4.52 9.66 -12.85
C ASN A 76 -5.78 10.22 -13.54
N SER A 77 -5.73 10.45 -14.86
CA SER A 77 -6.94 10.73 -15.63
C SER A 77 -7.93 9.55 -15.54
N PRO A 78 -9.25 9.79 -15.69
CA PRO A 78 -10.24 8.72 -15.70
C PRO A 78 -9.95 7.62 -16.73
N ASP A 79 -9.43 8.01 -17.90
CA ASP A 79 -9.09 7.09 -19.00
C ASP A 79 -7.85 6.23 -18.73
N ALA A 80 -6.98 6.69 -17.81
CA ALA A 80 -5.75 5.98 -17.45
C ALA A 80 -5.97 4.95 -16.34
N ARG A 81 -7.21 4.77 -15.86
CA ARG A 81 -7.59 3.84 -14.80
C ARG A 81 -7.99 2.47 -15.37
N PRO A 82 -7.75 1.36 -14.66
CA PRO A 82 -7.07 1.23 -13.36
C PRO A 82 -5.57 1.58 -13.42
N GLN A 83 -4.81 1.42 -12.34
CA GLN A 83 -3.34 1.58 -12.36
C GLN A 83 -2.73 0.29 -11.80
N THR A 84 -1.55 -0.11 -12.25
CA THR A 84 -0.82 -1.25 -11.65
C THR A 84 0.59 -0.88 -11.28
N GLY A 85 1.07 -1.49 -10.20
CA GLY A 85 2.38 -1.24 -9.64
C GLY A 85 2.38 -0.10 -8.63
N ILE A 86 1.24 0.56 -8.40
CA ILE A 86 1.11 1.61 -7.37
C ILE A 86 1.25 1.02 -5.96
N GLU A 87 0.82 -0.21 -5.77
CA GLU A 87 0.87 -0.95 -4.51
C GLU A 87 2.28 -1.34 -4.06
N ARG A 88 3.25 -1.34 -4.99
CA ARG A 88 4.66 -1.66 -4.69
C ARG A 88 5.50 -0.41 -4.42
N ALA A 89 4.93 0.79 -4.52
CA ALA A 89 5.66 2.03 -4.25
C ALA A 89 5.86 2.22 -2.75
N ASP A 90 7.07 2.64 -2.36
CA ASP A 90 7.38 2.96 -0.96
C ASP A 90 6.77 4.30 -0.55
N VAL A 91 6.77 5.26 -1.49
CA VAL A 91 6.19 6.58 -1.29
C VAL A 91 5.40 6.98 -2.53
N VAL A 92 4.20 7.51 -2.31
CA VAL A 92 3.32 8.03 -3.35
C VAL A 92 3.06 9.51 -3.10
N TYR A 93 3.47 10.36 -4.03
CA TYR A 93 3.10 11.77 -4.04
C TYR A 93 1.98 12.02 -5.04
N GLU A 94 0.96 12.75 -4.61
CA GLU A 94 -0.08 13.28 -5.48
C GLU A 94 0.25 14.73 -5.86
N LEU A 95 0.36 15.00 -7.16
CA LEU A 95 0.75 16.29 -7.69
C LEU A 95 -0.41 16.84 -8.53
N LEU A 96 -0.87 18.05 -8.22
CA LEU A 96 -1.85 18.74 -9.06
C LEU A 96 -1.17 19.32 -10.31
N VAL A 97 -1.59 18.86 -11.49
CA VAL A 97 -0.99 19.24 -12.77
C VAL A 97 -2.10 19.47 -13.80
N GLU A 98 -2.17 20.66 -14.39
CA GLU A 98 -3.13 20.95 -15.47
C GLU A 98 -4.61 20.69 -15.07
N GLY A 99 -4.94 20.78 -13.77
CA GLY A 99 -6.29 20.60 -13.25
C GLY A 99 -6.71 19.16 -12.93
N ILE A 100 -5.82 18.19 -13.14
CA ILE A 100 -5.98 16.78 -12.74
C ILE A 100 -4.78 16.40 -11.87
N THR A 101 -4.93 15.43 -10.97
CA THR A 101 -3.78 14.95 -10.20
C THR A 101 -2.97 13.93 -10.99
N ARG A 102 -1.68 13.82 -10.67
CA ARG A 102 -0.76 12.82 -11.24
C ARG A 102 0.06 12.25 -10.10
N PHE A 103 0.40 10.97 -10.16
CA PHE A 103 1.18 10.33 -9.11
C PHE A 103 2.67 10.33 -9.44
N ALA A 104 3.51 10.58 -8.44
CA ALA A 104 4.93 10.29 -8.46
C ALA A 104 5.20 9.16 -7.47
N LEU A 105 5.52 7.99 -8.01
CA LEU A 105 5.74 6.75 -7.28
C LEU A 105 7.23 6.57 -7.07
N VAL A 106 7.66 6.45 -5.82
CA VAL A 106 9.06 6.20 -5.44
C VAL A 106 9.22 4.73 -5.09
N PHE A 107 10.13 4.05 -5.79
CA PHE A 107 10.47 2.64 -5.59
C PHE A 107 11.91 2.50 -5.13
N HIS A 108 12.11 1.81 -4.01
CA HIS A 108 13.41 1.57 -3.41
C HIS A 108 13.49 0.19 -2.73
N SER A 109 12.48 -0.23 -1.94
CA SER A 109 12.49 -1.56 -1.32
C SER A 109 12.11 -2.67 -2.30
N GLN A 110 11.20 -2.36 -3.22
CA GLN A 110 10.68 -3.29 -4.21
C GLN A 110 10.73 -2.62 -5.58
N LEU A 111 11.47 -3.23 -6.51
CA LEU A 111 11.45 -2.81 -7.91
C LEU A 111 10.12 -3.28 -8.55
N PRO A 112 9.41 -2.40 -9.24
CA PRO A 112 8.15 -2.78 -9.85
C PRO A 112 8.39 -3.64 -11.12
N GLU A 113 7.57 -4.67 -11.29
CA GLU A 113 7.28 -5.32 -12.59
C GLU A 113 6.50 -4.35 -13.50
N PRO A 114 6.16 -4.67 -14.76
CA PRO A 114 5.76 -3.67 -15.76
C PRO A 114 4.72 -2.65 -15.24
N VAL A 115 5.17 -1.42 -15.02
CA VAL A 115 4.32 -0.29 -14.63
C VAL A 115 3.65 0.25 -15.89
N TRP A 116 2.32 0.26 -15.92
CA TRP A 116 1.57 0.85 -17.03
C TRP A 116 0.93 2.19 -16.62
N SER A 117 0.46 2.97 -17.61
CA SER A 117 0.02 4.37 -17.45
C SER A 117 1.15 5.35 -17.07
N VAL A 118 2.37 5.11 -17.57
CA VAL A 118 3.51 6.03 -17.41
C VAL A 118 3.29 7.27 -18.28
N THR A 119 3.30 8.45 -17.67
CA THR A 119 3.14 9.72 -18.38
C THR A 119 4.49 10.42 -18.50
N SER A 120 4.69 11.21 -19.56
CA SER A 120 6.00 11.87 -19.75
C SER A 120 6.33 12.81 -18.57
N PRO A 121 7.60 12.84 -18.11
CA PRO A 121 8.02 13.73 -17.01
C PRO A 121 7.83 15.21 -17.39
N ARG A 122 8.06 15.57 -18.66
CA ARG A 122 7.90 16.94 -19.17
C ARG A 122 6.46 17.46 -19.20
N ARG A 123 5.46 16.58 -19.38
CA ARG A 123 4.03 17.00 -19.26
C ARG A 123 3.63 17.29 -17.81
N CYS A 124 4.47 17.02 -16.81
CA CYS A 124 4.21 17.42 -15.41
C CYS A 124 4.47 18.89 -15.16
N SER A 125 5.51 19.42 -15.80
CA SER A 125 6.17 20.66 -15.36
C SER A 125 5.86 21.85 -16.27
N ARG A 126 4.74 21.84 -17.00
CA ARG A 126 4.20 23.09 -17.58
C ARG A 126 3.43 23.94 -16.56
N GLY A 127 3.77 23.78 -15.28
CA GLY A 127 3.55 24.83 -14.29
C GLY A 127 4.35 26.05 -14.73
N ARG A 128 3.64 27.11 -15.11
CA ARG A 128 4.19 28.44 -15.38
C ARG A 128 5.09 28.79 -14.19
N VAL A 129 6.40 28.76 -14.36
CA VAL A 129 7.32 29.36 -13.40
C VAL A 129 6.96 30.84 -13.42
N ALA A 130 6.19 31.30 -12.44
CA ALA A 130 6.15 32.71 -12.12
C ALA A 130 7.55 33.03 -11.59
N THR A 131 8.45 33.42 -12.48
CA THR A 131 9.77 33.90 -12.11
C THR A 131 9.54 35.17 -11.29
N PRO A 132 9.92 35.23 -10.00
CA PRO A 132 9.99 36.52 -9.33
C PRO A 132 11.14 37.29 -9.99
N ALA A 133 10.83 38.47 -10.51
CA ALA A 133 11.75 39.43 -11.10
C ALA A 133 12.46 39.00 -12.42
N SER A 134 11.76 39.15 -13.55
CA SER A 134 12.45 39.62 -14.76
C SER A 134 12.54 41.14 -14.68
N PRO A 135 13.74 41.76 -14.62
CA PRO A 135 13.84 43.20 -14.73
C PRO A 135 13.38 43.59 -16.14
N LEU A 136 12.55 44.64 -16.22
CA LEU A 136 12.13 45.25 -17.48
C LEU A 136 13.38 45.66 -18.25
N ARG A 137 13.82 44.80 -19.18
CA ARG A 137 14.89 45.13 -20.13
C ARG A 137 14.30 46.18 -21.05
N SER A 138 14.62 47.44 -20.80
CA SER A 138 14.32 48.54 -21.71
C SER A 138 14.85 48.18 -23.08
N ARG A 139 13.94 48.05 -24.06
CA ARG A 139 14.31 47.86 -25.46
C ARG A 139 15.10 49.09 -25.89
N PRO A 140 16.33 48.95 -26.42
CA PRO A 140 16.96 50.07 -27.10
C PRO A 140 16.12 50.43 -28.35
N PRO A 141 15.99 51.73 -28.69
CA PRO A 141 15.27 52.14 -29.89
C PRO A 141 15.96 51.56 -31.11
N ARG A 142 15.16 50.98 -32.02
CA ARG A 142 15.67 50.48 -33.31
C ARG A 142 16.15 51.68 -34.14
N PRO A 143 17.33 51.63 -34.77
CA PRO A 143 17.69 52.65 -35.75
C PRO A 143 16.67 52.61 -36.91
N ARG A 144 16.02 53.73 -37.18
CA ARG A 144 15.29 53.94 -38.44
C ARG A 144 16.34 54.07 -39.53
N VAL A 145 16.43 53.07 -40.39
CA VAL A 145 17.12 53.21 -41.67
C VAL A 145 16.18 54.00 -42.58
N PHE A 146 16.64 55.16 -43.05
CA PHE A 146 16.08 55.86 -44.21
C PHE A 146 16.65 55.26 -45.49
#